data_AF-A0A817XLZ9-F1
#
_entry.id   AF-A0A817XLZ9-F1
#
_cell.length_a   1.000
_cell.length_b   1.000
_cell.length_c   1.000
_cell.angle_alpha   90.00
_cell.angle_beta   90.00
_cell.angle_gamma   90.00
#
_symmetry.space_group_name_H-M   'P 1'
#
loop_
_entity.id
_entity.type
_entity.pdbx_description
1 polymer ?
#
loop_
_entity_poly.entity_id
_entity_poly.type
_entity_poly.pdbx_seq_one_letter_code
_entity_poly.pdbx_strand_id
1 'polypeptide(L)'
;MGIDDSLWSSLESMISNLLSPHCYNELVIKQHFFDFGCNKMLLSKMLGYAILVGSLLVKFPQIVKIKWNKSGVGVSILAETIMLAAIFGSMAYGYTSEFPLSAYGDSYFLFIQTILVILLVLYYQRKYGLAFIYLVLCGFFTVLMYKKRLPAHIVGILAGLSLVLSLISRLWQSFCIYQAKSTGNLSAITMLMLFFGSLARIFTSIEETGDRTLIWTYILNTFANFLLILQLGYYWSAPVPVLEPTKKAQ
;
A
#
# COMPACT_ATOMS: atom_id res chain seq x y z
N MET A 1 -9.09 36.98 17.88
CA MET A 1 -8.27 37.15 16.65
C MET A 1 -7.01 36.31 16.82
N GLY A 2 -7.11 34.99 16.70
CA GLY A 2 -5.97 34.09 17.02
C GLY A 2 -6.17 32.63 16.67
N ILE A 3 -7.28 32.28 16.01
CA ILE A 3 -7.54 30.91 15.51
C ILE A 3 -7.16 30.84 14.03
N ASP A 4 -7.44 31.89 13.24
CA ASP A 4 -7.05 31.97 11.82
C ASP A 4 -5.54 31.96 11.61
N ASP A 5 -4.75 32.74 12.37
CA ASP A 5 -3.29 32.81 12.16
C ASP A 5 -2.57 31.50 12.48
N SER A 6 -3.04 30.74 13.48
CA SER A 6 -2.45 29.43 13.85
C SER A 6 -2.79 28.34 12.84
N LEU A 7 -3.99 28.42 12.25
CA LEU A 7 -4.47 27.46 11.25
C LEU A 7 -3.83 27.77 9.89
N TRP A 8 -3.67 29.06 9.56
CA TRP A 8 -2.87 29.51 8.43
C TRP A 8 -1.39 29.15 8.57
N SER A 9 -0.74 29.37 9.71
CA SER A 9 0.66 28.97 9.89
C SER A 9 0.86 27.45 9.83
N SER A 10 -0.10 26.69 10.34
CA SER A 10 -0.09 25.22 10.24
C SER A 10 -0.28 24.77 8.78
N LEU A 11 -1.25 25.36 8.07
CA LEU A 11 -1.46 25.13 6.65
C LEU A 11 -0.25 25.52 5.81
N GLU A 12 0.37 26.68 6.06
CA GLU A 12 1.59 27.11 5.38
C GLU A 12 2.73 26.13 5.61
N SER A 13 2.91 25.62 6.83
CA SER A 13 3.94 24.61 7.11
C SER A 13 3.65 23.26 6.43
N MET A 14 2.38 22.88 6.29
CA MET A 14 1.99 21.68 5.57
C MET A 14 2.16 21.85 4.07
N ILE A 15 1.82 23.02 3.53
CA ILE A 15 1.92 23.35 2.11
C ILE A 15 3.38 23.60 1.71
N SER A 16 4.23 24.14 2.58
CA SER A 16 5.67 24.29 2.34
C SER A 16 6.43 22.96 2.39
N ASN A 17 5.93 21.98 3.16
CA ASN A 17 6.40 20.60 3.12
C ASN A 17 5.82 19.82 1.92
N LEU A 18 4.69 20.26 1.40
CA LEU A 18 4.07 19.73 0.19
C LEU A 18 4.86 20.24 -1.03
N LEU A 19 4.98 21.55 -1.26
CA LEU A 19 5.57 22.14 -2.46
C LEU A 19 7.06 22.48 -2.32
N SER A 20 7.82 22.30 -3.40
CA SER A 20 9.17 22.89 -3.52
C SER A 20 9.08 24.41 -3.34
N PRO A 21 10.05 25.09 -2.70
CA PRO A 21 10.00 26.53 -2.42
C PRO A 21 9.78 27.39 -3.68
N HIS A 22 10.28 26.95 -4.84
CA HIS A 22 9.99 27.59 -6.12
C HIS A 22 8.50 27.53 -6.49
N CYS A 23 7.89 26.37 -6.28
CA CYS A 23 6.52 26.08 -6.65
C CYS A 23 5.52 26.70 -5.67
N TYR A 24 5.89 26.76 -4.39
CA TYR A 24 5.16 27.51 -3.37
C TYR A 24 5.08 29.00 -3.75
N ASN A 25 6.21 29.59 -4.14
CA ASN A 25 6.26 31.01 -4.51
C ASN A 25 5.48 31.29 -5.81
N GLU A 26 5.56 30.44 -6.83
CA GLU A 26 4.82 30.62 -8.10
C GLU A 26 3.30 30.42 -7.92
N LEU A 27 2.87 29.35 -7.23
CA LEU A 27 1.44 29.02 -7.12
C LEU A 27 0.72 29.78 -6.02
N VAL A 28 1.33 29.95 -4.85
CA VAL A 28 0.68 30.51 -3.66
C VAL A 28 0.91 32.02 -3.56
N ILE A 29 2.15 32.47 -3.76
CA ILE A 29 2.51 33.89 -3.60
C ILE A 29 2.22 34.69 -4.87
N LYS A 30 2.63 34.19 -6.04
CA LYS A 30 2.44 34.89 -7.33
C LYS A 30 1.10 34.59 -8.00
N GLN A 31 0.28 33.69 -7.44
CA GLN A 31 -1.00 33.22 -8.00
C GLN A 31 -0.92 32.80 -9.47
N HIS A 32 0.22 32.26 -9.89
CA HIS A 32 0.45 31.86 -11.27
C HIS A 32 -0.05 30.42 -11.48
N PHE A 33 -1.38 30.26 -11.46
CA PHE A 33 -2.07 28.96 -11.51
C PHE A 33 -1.92 28.19 -12.83
N PHE A 34 -1.28 28.77 -13.86
CA PHE A 34 -1.12 28.15 -15.18
C PHE A 34 0.26 27.54 -15.44
N ASP A 35 1.14 27.47 -14.43
CA ASP A 35 2.38 26.72 -14.57
C ASP A 35 2.07 25.20 -14.58
N PHE A 36 2.11 24.61 -15.78
CA PHE A 36 1.85 23.20 -16.02
C PHE A 36 2.79 22.28 -15.25
N GLY A 37 4.04 22.68 -15.00
CA GLY A 37 4.99 21.86 -14.23
C GLY A 37 4.62 21.84 -12.75
N CYS A 38 4.31 23.02 -12.22
CA CYS A 38 4.00 23.18 -10.80
C CYS A 38 2.65 22.55 -10.41
N ASN A 39 1.64 22.63 -11.28
CA ASN A 39 0.36 21.97 -11.06
C ASN A 39 0.45 20.45 -11.06
N LYS A 40 1.28 19.85 -11.93
CA LYS A 40 1.48 18.39 -11.96
C LYS A 40 2.13 17.89 -10.68
N MET A 41 3.16 18.59 -10.19
CA MET A 41 3.82 18.28 -8.93
C MET A 41 2.86 18.40 -7.73
N LEU A 42 2.05 19.46 -7.68
CA LEU A 42 1.03 19.64 -6.64
C LEU A 42 0.01 18.48 -6.67
N LEU A 43 -0.52 18.16 -7.85
CA LEU A 43 -1.48 17.08 -8.03
C LEU A 43 -0.88 15.73 -7.63
N SER A 44 0.35 15.46 -8.03
CA SER A 44 1.09 14.24 -7.70
C SER A 44 1.16 14.04 -6.18
N LYS A 45 1.57 15.08 -5.46
CA LYS A 45 1.68 15.01 -4.00
C LYS A 45 0.35 14.84 -3.31
N MET A 46 -0.68 15.56 -3.75
CA MET A 46 -2.03 15.35 -3.21
C MET A 46 -2.49 13.91 -3.40
N LEU A 47 -2.25 13.33 -4.57
CA LEU A 47 -2.53 11.92 -4.85
C LEU A 47 -1.71 11.00 -3.93
N GLY A 48 -0.41 11.24 -3.78
CA GLY A 48 0.48 10.46 -2.92
C GLY A 48 0.02 10.44 -1.47
N TYR A 49 -0.31 11.62 -0.92
CA TYR A 49 -0.84 11.75 0.44
C TYR A 49 -2.25 11.16 0.58
N ALA A 50 -3.12 11.26 -0.42
CA ALA A 50 -4.42 10.61 -0.41
C ALA A 50 -4.27 9.07 -0.34
N ILE A 51 -3.33 8.50 -1.11
CA ILE A 51 -3.04 7.06 -1.05
C ILE A 51 -2.43 6.68 0.31
N LEU A 52 -1.53 7.50 0.84
CA LEU A 52 -0.94 7.31 2.16
C LEU A 52 -2.02 7.30 3.26
N VAL A 53 -2.93 8.29 3.27
CA VAL A 53 -4.05 8.32 4.22
C VAL A 53 -4.99 7.13 4.00
N GLY A 54 -5.28 6.78 2.74
CA GLY A 54 -6.09 5.60 2.41
C GLY A 54 -5.48 4.30 2.91
N SER A 55 -4.14 4.19 2.90
CA SER A 55 -3.42 3.01 3.40
C SER A 55 -3.68 2.76 4.88
N LEU A 56 -4.01 3.79 5.65
CA LEU A 56 -4.33 3.67 7.08
C LEU A 56 -5.58 2.81 7.32
N LEU A 57 -6.47 2.72 6.34
CA LEU A 57 -7.74 2.01 6.47
C LEU A 57 -7.68 0.59 5.90
N VAL A 58 -6.57 0.18 5.27
CA VAL A 58 -6.52 -1.09 4.53
C VAL A 58 -6.62 -2.30 5.45
N LYS A 59 -5.80 -2.37 6.51
CA LYS A 59 -5.82 -3.49 7.47
C LYS A 59 -6.72 -3.21 8.67
N PHE A 60 -7.22 -1.99 8.82
CA PHE A 60 -8.07 -1.61 9.94
C PHE A 60 -9.33 -2.49 10.10
N PRO A 61 -10.12 -2.79 9.04
CA PRO A 61 -11.25 -3.72 9.15
C PRO A 61 -10.85 -5.13 9.63
N GLN A 62 -9.68 -5.61 9.21
CA GLN A 62 -9.15 -6.92 9.64
C GLN A 62 -8.80 -6.89 11.14
N ILE A 63 -8.15 -5.82 11.62
CA ILE A 63 -7.83 -5.62 13.04
C ILE A 63 -9.10 -5.61 13.90
N VAL A 64 -10.12 -4.84 13.49
CA VAL A 64 -11.41 -4.76 14.20
C VAL A 64 -12.10 -6.13 14.26
N LYS A 65 -12.14 -6.87 13.15
CA LYS A 65 -12.73 -8.22 13.10
C LYS A 65 -12.04 -9.20 14.05
N ILE A 66 -10.70 -9.23 14.09
CA ILE A 66 -9.94 -10.11 14.99
C ILE A 66 -10.24 -9.76 16.45
N LYS A 67 -10.25 -8.46 16.79
CA LYS A 67 -10.51 -7.98 18.15
C LYS A 67 -11.94 -8.31 18.59
N TRP A 68 -12.93 -8.10 17.73
CA TRP A 68 -14.34 -8.42 18.02
C TRP A 68 -14.53 -9.91 18.26
N ASN A 69 -14.04 -10.74 17.34
CA ASN A 69 -14.21 -12.19 17.40
C ASN A 69 -13.30 -12.86 18.45
N LYS A 70 -12.34 -12.10 19.02
CA LYS A 70 -11.31 -12.60 19.94
C LYS A 70 -10.58 -13.83 19.40
N SER A 71 -10.40 -13.90 18.08
CA SER A 71 -9.86 -15.04 17.38
C SER A 71 -9.19 -14.63 16.07
N GLY A 72 -8.05 -15.24 15.77
CA GLY A 72 -7.31 -15.08 14.52
C GLY A 72 -7.54 -16.21 13.50
N VAL A 73 -8.56 -17.05 13.71
CA VAL A 73 -8.88 -18.17 12.80
C VAL A 73 -9.18 -17.63 11.40
N GLY A 74 -8.62 -18.26 10.37
CA GLY A 74 -8.73 -17.84 8.97
C GLY A 74 -7.62 -16.88 8.50
N VAL A 75 -6.81 -16.35 9.42
CA VAL A 75 -5.63 -15.53 9.08
C VAL A 75 -4.37 -16.39 9.14
N SER A 76 -3.69 -16.53 8.00
CA SER A 76 -2.42 -17.27 7.91
C SER A 76 -1.25 -16.39 8.34
N ILE A 77 -0.58 -16.77 9.43
CA ILE A 77 0.62 -16.08 9.94
C ILE A 77 1.74 -16.10 8.88
N LEU A 78 1.89 -17.20 8.15
CA LEU A 78 2.89 -17.32 7.09
C LEU A 78 2.64 -16.31 5.97
N ALA A 79 1.39 -16.21 5.50
CA ALA A 79 1.03 -15.26 4.44
C ALA A 79 1.25 -13.81 4.87
N GLU A 80 0.83 -13.46 6.09
CA GLU A 80 1.07 -12.11 6.64
C GLU A 80 2.56 -11.83 6.87
N THR A 81 3.38 -12.85 7.20
CA THR A 81 4.83 -12.69 7.34
C THR A 81 5.53 -12.44 6.01
N ILE A 82 5.14 -13.15 4.96
CA ILE A 82 5.63 -12.90 3.59
C ILE A 82 5.23 -11.50 3.13
N MET A 83 4.00 -11.09 3.43
CA MET A 83 3.51 -9.75 3.15
C MET A 83 4.29 -8.68 3.93
N LEU A 84 4.59 -8.91 5.20
CA LEU A 84 5.40 -7.98 5.99
C LEU A 84 6.81 -7.83 5.42
N ALA A 85 7.45 -8.92 5.01
CA ALA A 85 8.77 -8.89 4.39
C ALA A 85 8.75 -8.09 3.08
N ALA A 86 7.68 -8.23 2.28
CA ALA A 86 7.50 -7.44 1.07
C ALA A 86 7.32 -5.94 1.38
N ILE A 87 6.42 -5.61 2.29
CA ILE A 87 6.18 -4.21 2.69
C ILE A 87 7.47 -3.58 3.26
N PHE A 88 8.24 -4.33 4.05
CA PHE A 88 9.54 -3.89 4.54
C PHE A 88 10.54 -3.63 3.41
N GLY A 89 10.56 -4.46 2.36
CA GLY A 89 11.38 -4.24 1.17
C GLY A 89 11.05 -2.93 0.47
N SER A 90 9.77 -2.67 0.23
CA SER A 90 9.29 -1.41 -0.38
C SER A 90 9.63 -0.19 0.49
N MET A 91 9.42 -0.29 1.81
CA MET A 91 9.74 0.77 2.77
C MET A 91 11.25 1.05 2.84
N ALA A 92 12.06 -0.01 2.93
CA ALA A 92 13.51 0.09 3.00
C ALA A 92 14.07 0.70 1.71
N TYR A 93 13.56 0.28 0.54
CA TYR A 93 13.98 0.83 -0.74
C TYR A 93 13.63 2.31 -0.86
N GLY A 94 12.41 2.71 -0.48
CA GLY A 94 12.00 4.12 -0.48
C GLY A 94 12.88 4.98 0.43
N TYR A 95 13.20 4.49 1.63
CA TYR A 95 14.07 5.18 2.57
C TYR A 95 15.53 5.26 2.09
N THR A 96 16.10 4.17 1.56
CA THR A 96 17.50 4.15 1.10
C THR A 96 17.73 4.94 -0.17
N SER A 97 16.71 5.01 -1.04
CA SER A 97 16.74 5.82 -2.27
C SER A 97 16.38 7.29 -2.02
N GLU A 98 16.15 7.66 -0.75
CA GLU A 98 15.86 9.04 -0.31
C GLU A 98 14.63 9.65 -1.00
N PHE A 99 13.64 8.82 -1.30
CA PHE A 99 12.38 9.27 -1.89
C PHE A 99 11.55 10.07 -0.88
N PRO A 100 10.67 10.98 -1.35
CA PRO A 100 9.76 11.69 -0.46
C PRO A 100 8.76 10.73 0.21
N LEU A 101 8.27 11.10 1.40
CA LEU A 101 7.32 10.27 2.17
C LEU A 101 6.03 9.99 1.39
N SER A 102 5.60 10.88 0.49
CA SER A 102 4.45 10.68 -0.39
C SER A 102 4.60 9.47 -1.33
N ALA A 103 5.82 9.06 -1.65
CA ALA A 103 6.09 7.95 -2.57
C ALA A 103 6.12 6.57 -1.91
N TYR A 104 6.54 6.47 -0.63
CA TYR A 104 6.69 5.18 0.07
C TYR A 104 5.99 5.10 1.43
N GLY A 105 5.39 6.20 1.91
CA GLY A 105 4.81 6.31 3.25
C GLY A 105 3.61 5.40 3.49
N ASP A 106 2.89 5.01 2.44
CA ASP A 106 1.87 3.96 2.52
C ASP A 106 2.46 2.63 3.00
N SER A 107 3.65 2.26 2.54
CA SER A 107 4.33 1.04 2.96
C SER A 107 4.72 1.11 4.44
N TYR A 108 5.11 2.28 4.94
CA TYR A 108 5.40 2.49 6.36
C TYR A 108 4.16 2.23 7.25
N PHE A 109 3.00 2.78 6.89
CA PHE A 109 1.77 2.56 7.67
C PHE A 109 1.28 1.12 7.57
N LEU A 110 1.33 0.52 6.38
CA LEU A 110 0.98 -0.89 6.19
C LEU A 110 1.90 -1.82 6.98
N PHE A 111 3.18 -1.49 7.12
CA PHE A 111 4.15 -2.26 7.90
C PHE A 111 3.70 -2.34 9.37
N ILE A 112 3.38 -1.20 9.98
CA ILE A 112 2.91 -1.12 11.37
C ILE A 112 1.62 -1.91 11.54
N GLN A 113 0.65 -1.73 10.65
CA GLN A 113 -0.64 -2.42 10.75
C GLN A 113 -0.52 -3.92 10.58
N THR A 114 0.38 -4.37 9.70
CA THR A 114 0.63 -5.81 9.47
C THR A 114 1.29 -6.45 10.69
N ILE A 115 2.23 -5.76 11.35
CA ILE A 115 2.77 -6.19 12.65
C ILE A 115 1.64 -6.33 13.68
N LEU A 116 0.77 -5.32 13.79
CA LEU A 116 -0.36 -5.37 14.73
C LEU A 116 -1.29 -6.56 14.47
N VAL A 117 -1.62 -6.85 13.21
CA VAL A 117 -2.42 -8.02 12.83
C VAL A 117 -1.74 -9.32 13.30
N ILE A 118 -0.46 -9.49 13.00
CA ILE A 118 0.29 -10.71 13.37
C ILE A 118 0.36 -10.87 14.88
N LEU A 119 0.64 -9.79 15.62
CA LEU A 119 0.68 -9.81 17.08
C LEU A 119 -0.68 -10.16 17.68
N LEU A 120 -1.78 -9.60 17.17
CA LEU A 120 -3.13 -9.94 17.63
C LEU A 120 -3.45 -11.41 17.38
N VAL A 121 -3.12 -11.95 16.19
CA VAL A 121 -3.34 -13.36 15.87
C VAL A 121 -2.54 -14.27 16.81
N LEU A 122 -1.25 -13.98 17.05
CA LEU A 122 -0.41 -14.76 17.97
C LEU A 122 -0.89 -14.65 19.43
N TYR A 123 -1.37 -13.47 19.83
CA TYR A 123 -1.94 -13.23 21.16
C TYR A 123 -3.18 -14.10 21.40
N TYR A 124 -4.13 -14.13 20.46
CA TYR A 124 -5.33 -14.97 20.59
C TYR A 124 -5.05 -16.47 20.44
N GLN A 125 -3.96 -16.85 19.76
CA GLN A 125 -3.45 -18.23 19.75
C GLN A 125 -2.66 -18.61 21.03
N ARG A 126 -2.53 -17.72 22.01
CA ARG A 126 -1.74 -17.89 23.25
C ARG A 126 -0.25 -18.19 23.00
N LYS A 127 0.30 -17.75 21.86
CA LYS A 127 1.70 -17.93 21.46
C LYS A 127 2.54 -16.69 21.79
N TYR A 128 2.55 -16.27 23.04
CA TYR A 128 3.16 -15.01 23.48
C TYR A 128 4.67 -14.93 23.22
N GLY A 129 5.40 -16.05 23.38
CA GLY A 129 6.84 -16.09 23.11
C GLY A 129 7.16 -15.80 21.64
N LEU A 130 6.39 -16.37 20.71
CA LEU A 130 6.55 -16.08 19.28
C LEU A 130 6.18 -14.63 18.96
N ALA A 131 5.15 -14.06 19.59
CA ALA A 131 4.79 -12.65 19.42
C ALA A 131 5.93 -11.71 19.85
N PHE A 132 6.58 -12.00 20.98
CA PHE A 132 7.72 -11.23 21.46
C PHE A 132 8.92 -11.34 20.51
N ILE A 133 9.29 -12.55 20.09
CA ILE A 133 10.37 -12.76 19.11
C ILE A 133 10.09 -11.99 17.82
N TYR A 134 8.85 -12.04 17.34
CA TYR A 134 8.43 -11.31 16.13
C TYR A 134 8.65 -9.80 16.26
N LEU A 135 8.23 -9.21 17.39
CA LEU A 135 8.39 -7.79 17.67
C LEU A 135 9.87 -7.38 17.76
N VAL A 136 10.70 -8.18 18.43
CA VAL A 136 12.14 -7.95 18.52
C VAL A 136 12.81 -8.02 17.15
N LEU A 137 12.47 -9.02 16.33
CA LEU A 137 13.00 -9.16 14.97
C LEU A 137 12.61 -7.97 14.10
N CYS A 138 11.34 -7.56 14.12
CA CYS A 138 10.87 -6.38 13.37
C CYS A 138 11.64 -5.12 13.80
N GLY A 139 11.75 -4.89 15.12
CA GLY A 139 12.50 -3.75 15.65
C GLY A 139 13.98 -3.77 15.24
N PHE A 140 14.62 -4.93 15.28
CA PHE A 140 16.00 -5.11 14.84
C PHE A 140 16.20 -4.73 13.37
N PHE A 141 15.37 -5.27 12.45
CA PHE A 141 15.46 -4.95 11.03
C PHE A 141 15.16 -3.47 10.74
N THR A 142 14.19 -2.88 11.42
CA THR A 142 13.89 -1.44 11.31
C THR A 142 15.08 -0.57 11.77
N VAL A 143 15.74 -0.91 12.88
CA VAL A 143 16.94 -0.18 13.33
C VAL A 143 18.09 -0.32 12.34
N LEU A 144 18.31 -1.51 11.76
CA LEU A 144 19.33 -1.71 10.74
C LEU A 144 19.06 -0.87 9.49
N MET A 145 17.79 -0.75 9.08
CA MET A 145 17.36 0.09 7.96
C MET A 145 17.68 1.57 8.23
N TYR A 146 17.27 2.10 9.39
CA TYR A 146 17.52 3.51 9.74
C TYR A 146 19.02 3.84 9.86
N LYS A 147 19.83 2.90 10.36
CA LYS A 147 21.29 3.05 10.42
C LYS A 147 21.98 2.91 9.05
N LYS A 148 21.23 2.70 7.96
CA LYS A 148 21.74 2.42 6.60
C LYS A 148 22.77 1.27 6.60
N ARG A 149 22.59 0.28 7.49
CA ARG A 149 23.48 -0.89 7.62
C ARG A 149 23.01 -2.08 6.77
N LEU A 150 21.83 -1.99 6.15
CA LEU A 150 21.36 -2.97 5.18
C LEU A 150 22.14 -2.79 3.85
N PRO A 151 22.79 -3.84 3.33
CA PRO A 151 23.41 -3.80 2.02
C PRO A 151 22.38 -3.46 0.93
N ALA A 152 22.73 -2.56 0.01
CA ALA A 152 21.85 -2.12 -1.07
C ALA A 152 21.31 -3.29 -1.93
N HIS A 153 22.13 -4.33 -2.13
CA HIS A 153 21.72 -5.54 -2.85
C HIS A 153 20.56 -6.28 -2.16
N ILE A 154 20.57 -6.37 -0.83
CA ILE A 154 19.48 -7.03 -0.08
C ILE A 154 18.20 -6.20 -0.18
N VAL A 155 18.30 -4.87 -0.05
CA VAL A 155 17.15 -3.97 -0.19
C VAL A 155 16.56 -4.05 -1.59
N GLY A 156 17.39 -4.05 -2.63
CA GLY A 156 16.96 -4.19 -4.03
C GLY A 156 16.26 -5.52 -4.30
N ILE A 157 16.80 -6.64 -3.77
CA ILE A 157 16.14 -7.96 -3.88
C ILE A 157 14.78 -7.94 -3.18
N LEU A 158 14.72 -7.38 -1.97
CA LEU A 158 13.50 -7.38 -1.18
C LEU A 158 12.41 -6.52 -1.82
N ALA A 159 12.80 -5.36 -2.34
CA ALA A 159 11.92 -4.54 -3.18
C ALA A 159 11.47 -5.32 -4.41
N GLY A 160 12.39 -5.88 -5.21
CA GLY A 160 12.08 -6.70 -6.38
C GLY A 160 11.07 -7.82 -6.10
N LEU A 161 11.29 -8.58 -5.02
CA LEU A 161 10.36 -9.63 -4.58
C LEU A 161 8.98 -9.09 -4.24
N SER A 162 8.90 -7.93 -3.60
CA SER A 162 7.63 -7.28 -3.26
C SER A 162 6.82 -6.91 -4.51
N LEU A 163 7.52 -6.40 -5.52
CA LEU A 163 6.97 -6.03 -6.81
C LEU A 163 6.45 -7.30 -7.53
N VAL A 164 7.25 -8.35 -7.59
CA VAL A 164 6.89 -9.65 -8.21
C VAL A 164 5.73 -10.32 -7.49
N LEU A 165 5.75 -10.38 -6.16
CA LEU A 165 4.67 -10.98 -5.37
C LEU A 165 3.35 -10.26 -5.57
N SER A 166 3.38 -8.93 -5.66
CA SER A 166 2.18 -8.13 -5.93
C SER A 166 1.59 -8.46 -7.30
N LEU A 167 2.43 -8.56 -8.34
CA LEU A 167 1.97 -8.90 -9.69
C LEU A 167 1.40 -10.33 -9.76
N ILE A 168 2.12 -11.31 -9.20
CA ILE A 168 1.67 -12.71 -9.14
C ILE A 168 0.33 -12.80 -8.41
N SER A 169 0.17 -12.07 -7.31
CA SER A 169 -1.09 -12.04 -6.56
C SER A 169 -2.27 -11.55 -7.42
N ARG A 170 -2.08 -10.50 -8.23
CA ARG A 170 -3.13 -9.98 -9.12
C ARG A 170 -3.45 -10.93 -10.27
N LEU A 171 -2.42 -11.52 -10.88
CA LEU A 171 -2.60 -12.50 -11.95
C LEU A 171 -3.29 -13.77 -11.44
N TRP A 172 -2.89 -14.25 -10.26
CA TRP A 172 -3.56 -15.37 -9.61
C TRP A 172 -5.02 -15.06 -9.29
N GLN A 173 -5.30 -13.86 -8.78
CA GLN A 173 -6.67 -13.41 -8.54
C GLN A 173 -7.50 -13.39 -9.84
N SER A 174 -6.94 -12.91 -10.94
CA SER A 174 -7.60 -12.91 -12.25
C SER A 174 -7.85 -14.33 -12.78
N PHE A 175 -6.90 -15.25 -12.55
CA PHE A 175 -7.06 -16.65 -12.91
C PHE A 175 -8.17 -17.33 -12.10
N CYS A 176 -8.27 -17.06 -10.80
CA CYS A 176 -9.36 -17.58 -9.97
C CYS A 176 -10.73 -17.07 -10.43
N ILE A 177 -10.86 -15.78 -10.78
CA ILE A 177 -12.11 -15.21 -11.31
C ILE A 177 -12.49 -15.89 -12.63
N TYR A 178 -11.51 -16.09 -13.52
CA TYR A 178 -11.73 -16.78 -14.79
C TYR A 178 -12.23 -18.22 -14.59
N GLN A 179 -11.58 -18.99 -13.70
CA GLN A 179 -12.01 -20.35 -13.37
C GLN A 179 -13.39 -20.39 -12.73
N ALA A 180 -13.67 -19.47 -11.81
CA ALA A 180 -14.96 -19.38 -11.13
C ALA A 180 -16.10 -18.88 -12.04
N LYS A 181 -15.77 -18.29 -13.20
CA LYS A 181 -16.71 -17.61 -14.11
C LYS A 181 -17.63 -16.60 -13.40
N SER A 182 -17.15 -16.03 -12.29
CA SER A 182 -17.85 -15.07 -11.45
C SER A 182 -16.81 -14.23 -10.72
N THR A 183 -17.13 -12.96 -10.48
CA THR A 183 -16.33 -12.04 -9.65
C THR A 183 -16.38 -12.41 -8.16
N GLY A 184 -17.28 -13.32 -7.77
CA GLY A 184 -17.40 -13.82 -6.41
C GLY A 184 -17.74 -12.71 -5.42
N ASN A 185 -17.01 -12.66 -4.31
CA ASN A 185 -17.21 -11.66 -3.24
C ASN A 185 -16.39 -10.36 -3.45
N LEU A 186 -15.72 -10.20 -4.59
CA LEU A 186 -14.92 -9.02 -4.85
C LEU A 186 -15.82 -7.88 -5.34
N SER A 187 -15.89 -6.79 -4.58
CA SER A 187 -16.71 -5.63 -4.96
C SER A 187 -16.14 -4.92 -6.20
N ALA A 188 -17.04 -4.46 -7.07
CA ALA A 188 -16.72 -3.59 -8.21
C ALA A 188 -15.90 -2.37 -7.79
N ILE A 189 -16.25 -1.77 -6.65
CA ILE A 189 -15.57 -0.60 -6.09
C ILE A 189 -14.11 -0.93 -5.77
N THR A 190 -13.85 -2.11 -5.20
CA THR A 190 -12.48 -2.56 -4.89
C THR A 190 -11.64 -2.70 -6.15
N MET A 191 -12.19 -3.32 -7.21
CA MET A 191 -11.47 -3.48 -8.49
C MET A 191 -11.14 -2.14 -9.14
N LEU A 192 -12.08 -1.20 -9.16
CA LEU A 192 -11.85 0.15 -9.66
C LEU A 192 -10.80 0.91 -8.83
N MET A 193 -10.88 0.84 -7.50
CA MET A 193 -9.89 1.46 -6.61
C MET A 193 -8.49 0.91 -6.82
N LEU A 194 -8.34 -0.40 -7.04
CA LEU A 194 -7.04 -1.02 -7.31
C LEU A 194 -6.44 -0.49 -8.61
N PHE A 195 -7.23 -0.38 -9.68
CA PHE A 195 -6.79 0.15 -10.96
C PHE A 195 -6.44 1.64 -10.89
N PHE A 196 -7.33 2.48 -10.37
CA PHE A 196 -7.08 3.91 -10.27
C PHE A 196 -5.95 4.21 -9.27
N GLY A 197 -5.83 3.45 -8.19
CA GLY A 197 -4.74 3.56 -7.24
C GLY A 197 -3.38 3.21 -7.85
N SER A 198 -3.30 2.14 -8.65
CA SER A 198 -2.06 1.80 -9.36
C SER A 198 -1.73 2.80 -10.47
N LEU A 199 -2.74 3.32 -11.17
CA LEU A 199 -2.56 4.39 -12.17
C LEU A 199 -2.06 5.69 -11.54
N ALA A 200 -2.66 6.09 -10.41
CA ALA A 200 -2.20 7.21 -9.60
C ALA A 200 -0.72 7.04 -9.21
N ARG A 201 -0.32 5.82 -8.81
CA ARG A 201 1.08 5.52 -8.47
C ARG A 201 2.05 5.63 -9.65
N ILE A 202 1.63 5.33 -10.88
CA ILE A 202 2.47 5.60 -12.06
C ILE A 202 2.76 7.09 -12.16
N PHE A 203 1.71 7.92 -12.12
CA PHE A 203 1.86 9.37 -12.21
C PHE A 203 2.73 9.92 -11.08
N THR A 204 2.46 9.52 -9.83
CA THR A 204 3.25 10.01 -8.69
C THR A 204 4.68 9.55 -8.73
N SER A 205 4.97 8.32 -9.17
CA SER A 205 6.34 7.84 -9.29
C SER A 205 7.12 8.57 -10.37
N ILE A 206 6.49 8.91 -11.51
CA ILE A 206 7.14 9.71 -12.56
C ILE A 206 7.52 11.09 -12.03
N GLU A 207 6.58 11.76 -11.35
CA GLU A 207 6.78 13.15 -10.90
C GLU A 207 7.66 13.24 -9.64
N GLU A 208 7.54 12.32 -8.68
CA GLU A 208 8.23 12.43 -7.37
C GLU A 208 9.56 11.67 -7.29
N THR A 209 9.72 10.56 -8.03
CA THR A 209 10.90 9.69 -7.90
C THR A 209 11.74 9.61 -9.16
N GLY A 210 11.10 9.61 -10.34
CA GLY A 210 11.77 9.34 -11.61
C GLY A 210 12.39 7.93 -11.73
N ASP A 211 12.12 7.04 -10.76
CA ASP A 211 12.74 5.71 -10.72
C ASP A 211 12.04 4.74 -11.67
N ARG A 212 12.82 4.18 -12.60
CA ARG A 212 12.29 3.28 -13.64
C ARG A 212 11.72 1.99 -13.06
N THR A 213 12.28 1.47 -11.97
CA THR A 213 11.87 0.19 -11.37
C THR A 213 10.48 0.30 -10.76
N LEU A 214 10.23 1.37 -10.01
CA LEU A 214 8.92 1.71 -9.45
C LEU A 214 7.89 1.94 -10.55
N ILE A 215 8.23 2.75 -11.55
CA ILE A 215 7.33 3.08 -12.67
C ILE A 215 6.90 1.81 -13.41
N TRP A 216 7.86 0.96 -13.82
CA TRP A 216 7.54 -0.29 -14.51
C TRP A 216 6.67 -1.22 -13.69
N THR A 217 6.88 -1.27 -12.37
CA THR A 217 6.05 -2.10 -11.51
C THR A 217 4.60 -1.63 -11.47
N TYR A 218 4.37 -0.32 -11.34
CA TYR A 218 3.01 0.20 -11.31
C TYR A 218 2.33 0.10 -12.68
N ILE A 219 3.08 0.17 -13.78
CA ILE A 219 2.57 -0.14 -15.13
C ILE A 219 2.08 -1.59 -15.20
N LEU A 220 2.91 -2.56 -14.79
CA LEU A 220 2.54 -3.98 -14.82
C LEU A 220 1.34 -4.28 -13.89
N ASN A 221 1.32 -3.69 -12.69
CA ASN A 221 0.18 -3.84 -11.78
C ASN A 221 -1.10 -3.20 -12.34
N THR A 222 -1.00 -2.05 -13.01
CA THR A 222 -2.16 -1.40 -13.64
C THR A 222 -2.72 -2.25 -14.76
N PHE A 223 -1.86 -2.88 -15.57
CA PHE A 223 -2.30 -3.83 -16.59
C PHE A 223 -3.00 -5.05 -15.97
N ALA A 224 -2.43 -5.64 -14.91
CA ALA A 224 -3.08 -6.75 -14.20
C ALA A 224 -4.44 -6.35 -13.57
N ASN A 225 -4.53 -5.14 -13.01
CA ASN A 225 -5.78 -4.60 -12.47
C ASN A 225 -6.80 -4.30 -13.57
N PHE A 226 -6.35 -3.91 -14.77
CA PHE A 226 -7.22 -3.73 -15.93
C PHE A 226 -7.88 -5.05 -16.37
N LEU A 227 -7.13 -6.16 -16.34
CA LEU A 227 -7.70 -7.50 -16.59
C LEU A 227 -8.84 -7.83 -15.60
N LEU A 228 -8.68 -7.47 -14.32
CA LEU A 228 -9.74 -7.64 -13.32
C LEU A 228 -11.00 -6.81 -13.65
N ILE A 229 -10.83 -5.58 -14.14
CA ILE A 229 -11.96 -4.73 -14.58
C ILE A 229 -12.66 -5.32 -15.82
N LEU A 230 -11.91 -5.86 -16.78
CA LEU A 230 -12.50 -6.53 -17.94
C LEU A 230 -13.33 -7.74 -17.52
N GLN A 231 -12.78 -8.56 -16.62
CA GLN A 231 -13.49 -9.70 -16.04
C GLN A 231 -14.72 -9.26 -15.23
N LEU A 232 -14.65 -8.13 -14.53
CA LEU A 232 -15.80 -7.54 -13.86
C LEU A 232 -16.92 -7.19 -14.82
N GLY A 233 -16.61 -6.54 -15.95
CA GLY A 233 -17.60 -6.22 -16.97
C GLY A 233 -18.21 -7.47 -17.61
N TYR A 234 -17.39 -8.49 -17.89
CA TYR A 234 -17.84 -9.73 -18.53
C TYR A 234 -18.68 -10.63 -17.60
N TYR A 235 -18.29 -10.74 -16.33
CA TYR A 235 -18.94 -11.61 -15.34
C TYR A 235 -19.86 -10.85 -14.37
N TRP A 236 -20.24 -9.60 -14.66
CA TRP A 236 -21.04 -8.74 -13.78
C TRP A 236 -22.35 -9.39 -13.31
N SER A 237 -23.02 -10.12 -14.21
CA SER A 237 -24.31 -10.77 -13.95
C SER A 237 -24.18 -12.25 -13.61
N ALA A 238 -22.96 -12.77 -13.46
CA ALA A 238 -22.75 -14.18 -13.18
C ALA A 238 -23.03 -14.47 -11.69
N PRO A 239 -23.89 -15.45 -11.36
CA PRO A 239 -24.19 -15.81 -9.98
C PRO A 239 -22.91 -16.29 -9.27
N VAL A 240 -22.80 -15.97 -7.98
CA VAL A 240 -21.67 -16.42 -7.16
C VAL A 240 -21.74 -17.94 -7.02
N PRO A 241 -20.68 -18.70 -7.38
CA PRO A 241 -20.66 -20.15 -7.23
C PRO A 241 -20.83 -20.52 -5.76
N VAL A 242 -21.84 -21.32 -5.45
CA VAL A 242 -21.99 -21.90 -4.11
C VAL A 242 -20.92 -22.97 -3.94
N LEU A 243 -20.04 -22.80 -2.95
CA LEU A 243 -19.12 -23.86 -2.58
C LEU A 243 -19.93 -25.04 -2.02
N GLU A 244 -20.05 -26.13 -2.78
CA GLU A 244 -20.55 -27.37 -2.22
C GLU A 244 -19.58 -27.83 -1.11
N PRO A 245 -20.07 -28.15 0.10
CA PRO A 245 -19.22 -28.63 1.16
C PRO A 245 -18.54 -29.91 0.66
N THR A 246 -17.20 -29.88 0.65
CA THR A 246 -16.38 -31.02 0.27
C THR A 246 -16.82 -32.20 1.11
N LYS A 247 -17.45 -33.22 0.49
CA LYS A 247 -17.72 -34.49 1.15
C LYS A 247 -16.39 -34.96 1.72
N LYS A 248 -16.30 -35.00 3.05
CA LYS A 248 -15.15 -35.56 3.75
C LYS A 248 -14.86 -36.92 3.10
N ALA A 249 -13.68 -37.07 2.51
CA ALA A 249 -13.19 -38.37 2.10
C ALA A 249 -13.28 -39.29 3.32
N GLN A 250 -13.92 -40.44 3.12
CA GLN A 250 -14.22 -41.46 4.14
C GLN A 250 -12.98 -41.90 4.91
#